data_AF-W2RH75-F1
#
_entry.id   AF-W2RH75-F1
#
_cell.length_a   1.000
_cell.length_b   1.000
_cell.length_c   1.000
_cell.angle_alpha   90.00
_cell.angle_beta   90.00
_cell.angle_gamma   90.00
#
_symmetry.space_group_name_H-M   'P 1'
#
loop_
_entity.id
_entity.type
_entity.pdbx_description
1 polymer ?
#
loop_
_entity_poly.entity_id
_entity_poly.type
_entity_poly.pdbx_seq_one_letter_code
_entity_poly.pdbx_strand_id
1 'polypeptide(L)'
;MYHSGLGYQCTFVDKPSQMVLHHLQENLKGQERAVEAVVGAIEAWEFSSSTKDRAPLVLAITGPTGTGKTEMSNLIAEALFKRKKKLSNSEKRVPSGLLIFRGEDFSDNFTNPITEYHTQIKTRLAEHLHHCSGKAVVVIDEVQKVIPHTLDGMVTFCFVIFF
;
A
#
# COMPACT_ATOMS: atom_id res chain seq x y z
N MET A 1 -9.85 19.94 5.27
CA MET A 1 -10.96 19.90 4.29
C MET A 1 -10.34 19.67 2.91
N TYR A 2 -10.18 18.42 2.47
CA TYR A 2 -9.47 18.07 1.23
C TYR A 2 -10.38 18.30 0.02
N HIS A 3 -10.20 19.43 -0.68
CA HIS A 3 -10.88 19.69 -1.95
C HIS A 3 -10.11 19.02 -3.10
N SER A 4 -10.89 18.47 -4.04
CA SER A 4 -10.59 17.36 -4.94
C SER A 4 -9.69 17.69 -6.13
N GLY A 5 -8.46 17.20 -6.12
CA GLY A 5 -7.77 16.80 -7.34
C GLY A 5 -8.11 15.33 -7.62
N LEU A 6 -8.70 15.00 -8.77
CA LEU A 6 -8.79 13.66 -9.39
C LEU A 6 -9.09 12.41 -8.51
N GLY A 7 -9.61 12.55 -7.29
CA GLY A 7 -9.80 11.45 -6.33
C GLY A 7 -10.69 10.30 -6.79
N TYR A 8 -11.52 10.52 -7.82
CA TYR A 8 -12.29 9.46 -8.48
C TYR A 8 -11.36 8.38 -9.06
N GLN A 9 -10.12 8.72 -9.41
CA GLN A 9 -9.16 7.80 -10.02
C GLN A 9 -8.69 6.75 -9.02
N CYS A 10 -8.59 7.08 -7.73
CA CYS A 10 -8.11 6.19 -6.67
C CYS A 10 -9.27 5.53 -5.90
N THR A 11 -10.42 5.34 -6.56
CA THR A 11 -11.59 4.73 -5.93
C THR A 11 -11.39 3.23 -5.78
N PHE A 12 -11.67 2.72 -4.58
CA PHE A 12 -11.68 1.28 -4.32
C PHE A 12 -12.83 0.59 -5.07
N VAL A 13 -12.64 -0.69 -5.38
CA VAL A 13 -13.68 -1.55 -5.91
C VAL A 13 -14.83 -1.73 -4.91
N ASP A 14 -15.99 -2.14 -5.41
CA ASP A 14 -17.10 -2.52 -4.54
C ASP A 14 -16.81 -3.93 -4.00
N LYS A 15 -17.07 -4.17 -2.71
CA LYS A 15 -16.68 -5.40 -1.99
C LYS A 15 -15.19 -5.76 -2.12
N PRO A 16 -14.27 -4.93 -1.57
CA PRO A 16 -12.82 -5.13 -1.66
C PRO A 16 -12.35 -6.54 -1.26
N SER A 17 -12.92 -7.11 -0.20
CA SER A 17 -12.60 -8.44 0.30
C SER A 17 -12.79 -9.53 -0.77
N GLN A 18 -13.95 -9.55 -1.43
CA GLN A 18 -14.29 -10.53 -2.47
C GLN A 18 -13.42 -10.36 -3.72
N MET A 19 -13.15 -9.11 -4.12
CA MET A 19 -12.31 -8.86 -5.30
C MET A 19 -10.86 -9.26 -5.07
N VAL A 20 -10.32 -9.00 -3.87
CA VAL A 20 -8.97 -9.42 -3.50
C VAL A 20 -8.87 -10.95 -3.46
N LEU A 21 -9.86 -11.64 -2.89
CA LEU A 21 -9.89 -13.10 -2.87
C LEU A 21 -9.83 -13.69 -4.28
N HIS A 22 -10.72 -13.25 -5.18
CA HIS A 22 -10.77 -13.75 -6.55
C HIS A 22 -9.45 -13.49 -7.29
N HIS A 23 -8.95 -12.25 -7.23
CA HIS A 23 -7.74 -11.86 -7.93
C HIS A 23 -6.50 -12.61 -7.42
N LEU A 24 -6.41 -12.85 -6.10
CA LEU A 24 -5.32 -13.65 -5.52
C LEU A 24 -5.42 -15.12 -5.91
N GLN A 25 -6.61 -15.74 -5.90
CA GLN A 25 -6.76 -17.16 -6.28
C GLN A 25 -6.41 -17.43 -7.75
N GLU A 26 -6.68 -16.47 -8.64
CA GLU A 26 -6.33 -16.61 -10.06
C GLU A 26 -4.82 -16.46 -10.30
N ASN A 27 -4.20 -15.45 -9.67
CA ASN A 27 -2.87 -14.96 -10.03
C ASN A 27 -1.75 -15.42 -9.07
N LEU A 28 -2.07 -15.72 -7.81
CA LEU A 28 -1.11 -16.23 -6.82
C LEU A 28 -1.22 -17.75 -6.72
N LYS A 29 -0.10 -18.46 -6.86
CA LYS A 29 -0.06 -19.92 -6.72
C LYS A 29 0.37 -20.32 -5.30
N GLY A 30 -0.50 -21.05 -4.60
CA GLY A 30 -0.31 -21.46 -3.21
C GLY A 30 -0.61 -20.35 -2.20
N GLN A 31 -0.11 -20.51 -0.97
CA GLN A 31 -0.24 -19.55 0.13
C GLN A 31 -1.68 -19.36 0.64
N GLU A 32 -2.50 -20.42 0.62
CA GLU A 32 -3.94 -20.39 0.94
C GLU A 32 -4.19 -19.75 2.31
N ARG A 33 -3.39 -20.11 3.32
CA ARG A 33 -3.48 -19.52 4.67
C ARG A 33 -3.20 -18.02 4.70
N ALA A 34 -2.26 -17.55 3.87
CA ALA A 34 -1.95 -16.12 3.80
C ALA A 34 -3.07 -15.36 3.07
N VAL A 35 -3.64 -15.96 2.01
CA VAL A 35 -4.79 -15.40 1.30
C VAL A 35 -5.98 -15.26 2.24
N GLU A 36 -6.31 -16.31 3.00
CA GLU A 36 -7.39 -16.28 4.00
C GLU A 36 -7.17 -15.18 5.05
N ALA A 37 -5.95 -15.05 5.59
CA ALA A 37 -5.63 -14.03 6.58
C ALA A 37 -5.78 -12.60 6.02
N VAL A 38 -5.29 -12.36 4.80
CA VAL A 38 -5.39 -11.06 4.12
C VAL A 38 -6.86 -10.72 3.84
N VAL A 39 -7.63 -11.66 3.29
CA VAL A 39 -9.03 -11.43 2.93
C VAL A 39 -9.87 -11.17 4.18
N GLY A 40 -9.68 -11.95 5.24
CA GLY A 40 -10.37 -11.73 6.52
C GLY A 40 -10.05 -10.38 7.16
N ALA A 41 -8.79 -9.92 7.06
CA ALA A 41 -8.42 -8.59 7.54
C ALA A 41 -9.10 -7.46 6.73
N ILE A 42 -9.17 -7.61 5.39
CA ILE A 42 -9.83 -6.64 4.52
C ILE A 42 -11.34 -6.61 4.76
N GLU A 43 -11.97 -7.78 4.97
CA GLU A 43 -13.38 -7.89 5.30
C GLU A 43 -13.71 -7.22 6.64
N ALA A 44 -12.89 -7.44 7.67
CA ALA A 44 -13.04 -6.78 8.97
C ALA A 44 -12.93 -5.24 8.84
N TRP A 45 -11.96 -4.77 8.05
CA TRP A 45 -11.80 -3.35 7.76
C TRP A 45 -12.96 -2.77 6.93
N GLU A 46 -13.50 -3.54 5.99
CA GLU A 46 -14.66 -3.17 5.19
C GLU A 46 -15.88 -2.95 6.10
N PHE A 47 -16.13 -3.83 7.07
CA PHE A 47 -17.22 -3.70 8.03
C PHE A 47 -17.03 -2.54 9.02
N SER A 48 -15.80 -2.33 9.49
CA SER A 48 -15.46 -1.20 10.38
C SER A 48 -15.53 0.16 9.68
N SER A 49 -15.62 0.19 8.35
CA SER A 49 -15.63 1.44 7.55
C SER A 49 -16.95 2.23 7.65
N SER A 50 -17.93 1.78 8.44
CA SER A 50 -19.18 2.50 8.72
C SER A 50 -19.05 3.61 9.78
N THR A 51 -17.93 3.68 10.51
CA THR A 51 -17.65 4.71 11.52
C THR A 51 -16.79 5.85 10.97
N LYS A 52 -17.06 7.10 11.38
CA LYS A 52 -16.36 8.32 10.90
C LYS A 52 -14.84 8.34 11.12
N ASP A 53 -14.32 7.50 12.02
CA ASP A 53 -12.89 7.39 12.33
C ASP A 53 -12.31 6.12 11.70
N ARG A 54 -11.97 6.20 10.41
CA ARG A 54 -11.42 5.06 9.67
C ARG A 54 -9.95 4.87 9.99
N ALA A 55 -9.65 3.97 10.91
CA ALA A 55 -8.27 3.51 11.10
C ALA A 55 -7.76 2.81 9.83
N PRO A 56 -6.49 3.02 9.46
CA PRO A 56 -5.86 2.29 8.36
C PRO A 56 -5.70 0.80 8.69
N LEU A 57 -5.89 -0.07 7.69
CA LEU A 57 -5.55 -1.49 7.83
C LEU A 57 -4.05 -1.69 7.60
N VAL A 58 -3.33 -2.15 8.62
CA VAL A 58 -1.90 -2.48 8.50
C VAL A 58 -1.74 -3.99 8.38
N LEU A 59 -1.00 -4.43 7.38
CA LEU A 59 -0.67 -5.84 7.13
C LEU A 59 0.85 -6.02 7.21
N ALA A 60 1.31 -7.09 7.85
CA ALA A 60 2.71 -7.51 7.81
C ALA A 60 2.76 -8.87 7.12
N ILE A 61 3.33 -8.92 5.92
CA ILE A 61 3.46 -10.15 5.15
C ILE A 61 4.90 -10.63 5.31
N THR A 62 5.10 -11.72 6.05
CA THR A 62 6.44 -12.22 6.36
C THR A 62 6.69 -13.59 5.74
N GLY A 63 7.96 -13.93 5.50
CA GLY A 63 8.36 -15.20 4.92
C GLY A 63 9.72 -15.15 4.21
N PRO A 64 10.27 -16.29 3.77
CA PRO A 64 11.55 -16.36 3.07
C PRO A 64 11.61 -15.51 1.78
N THR A 65 12.80 -15.24 1.28
CA THR A 65 12.97 -14.60 -0.03
C THR A 65 12.44 -15.50 -1.14
N GLY A 66 11.91 -14.90 -2.21
CA GLY A 66 11.37 -15.64 -3.36
C GLY A 66 10.00 -16.29 -3.18
N THR A 67 9.32 -16.15 -2.03
CA THR A 67 8.01 -16.79 -1.78
C THR A 67 6.79 -16.01 -2.31
N GLY A 68 7.00 -14.96 -3.12
CA GLY A 68 5.90 -14.19 -3.71
C GLY A 68 5.31 -13.09 -2.81
N LYS A 69 6.03 -12.74 -1.74
CA LYS A 69 5.75 -11.63 -0.82
C LYS A 69 5.36 -10.33 -1.55
N THR A 70 6.31 -9.69 -2.24
CA THR A 70 6.08 -8.45 -2.99
C THR A 70 4.99 -8.59 -4.06
N GLU A 71 4.87 -9.78 -4.66
CA GLU A 71 3.84 -10.07 -5.64
C GLU A 71 2.43 -10.03 -5.03
N MET A 72 2.24 -10.64 -3.86
CA MET A 72 0.98 -10.58 -3.12
C MET A 72 0.54 -9.15 -2.85
N SER A 73 1.46 -8.27 -2.39
CA SER A 73 1.16 -6.85 -2.17
C SER A 73 0.72 -6.12 -3.44
N ASN A 74 1.39 -6.40 -4.57
CA ASN A 74 1.01 -5.82 -5.86
C ASN A 74 -0.37 -6.31 -6.30
N LEU A 75 -0.64 -7.61 -6.20
CA LEU A 75 -1.93 -8.19 -6.54
C LEU A 75 -3.07 -7.64 -5.67
N ILE A 76 -2.85 -7.47 -4.36
CA ILE A 76 -3.80 -6.81 -3.46
C ILE A 76 -4.08 -5.39 -3.95
N ALA A 77 -3.05 -4.58 -4.20
CA ALA A 77 -3.22 -3.22 -4.68
C ALA A 77 -3.95 -3.14 -6.03
N GLU A 78 -3.68 -4.09 -6.93
CA GLU A 78 -4.36 -4.19 -8.21
C GLU A 78 -5.85 -4.52 -8.08
N ALA A 79 -6.19 -5.45 -7.20
CA ALA A 79 -7.57 -5.84 -6.95
C ALA A 79 -8.36 -4.74 -6.22
N LEU A 80 -7.70 -3.96 -5.36
CA LEU A 80 -8.37 -2.94 -4.56
C LEU A 80 -8.84 -1.73 -5.37
N PHE A 81 -8.12 -1.30 -6.41
CA PHE A 81 -8.45 -0.06 -7.14
C PHE A 81 -9.18 -0.30 -8.46
N LYS A 82 -10.25 0.48 -8.71
CA LYS A 82 -11.02 0.42 -9.97
C LYS A 82 -10.22 0.84 -11.21
N ARG A 83 -9.16 1.66 -11.06
CA ARG A 83 -8.41 2.22 -12.19
C ARG A 83 -6.91 2.01 -12.03
N LYS A 84 -6.27 1.77 -13.18
CA LYS A 84 -4.81 1.76 -13.32
C LYS A 84 -4.36 2.97 -14.15
N LYS A 85 -3.33 3.67 -13.70
CA LYS A 85 -2.66 4.79 -14.40
C LYS A 85 -1.45 4.27 -15.18
N LYS A 86 -1.14 4.89 -16.32
CA LYS A 86 0.09 4.61 -17.07
C LYS A 86 1.26 5.31 -16.37
N LEU A 87 2.37 4.61 -16.21
CA LEU A 87 3.57 5.22 -15.67
C LEU A 87 4.21 6.11 -16.75
N SER A 88 4.68 7.31 -16.39
CA SER A 88 5.13 8.34 -17.34
C SER A 88 6.17 7.85 -18.36
N ASN A 89 6.98 6.86 -17.96
CA ASN A 89 8.11 6.33 -18.74
C ASN A 89 8.00 4.82 -18.99
N SER A 90 6.80 4.22 -18.91
CA SER A 90 6.61 2.79 -19.15
C SER A 90 5.23 2.50 -19.75
N GLU A 91 5.13 1.42 -20.53
CA GLU A 91 3.83 0.86 -20.91
C GLU A 91 3.10 0.20 -19.74
N LYS A 92 3.81 -0.05 -18.63
CA LYS A 92 3.25 -0.63 -17.42
C LYS A 92 2.16 0.27 -16.83
N ARG A 93 1.01 -0.34 -16.57
CA ARG A 93 -0.10 0.28 -15.84
C ARG A 93 -0.03 -0.14 -14.39
N VAL A 94 -0.07 0.84 -13.48
CA VAL A 94 -0.04 0.62 -12.03
C VAL A 94 -1.34 1.11 -11.40
N PRO A 95 -1.80 0.53 -10.30
CA PRO A 95 -2.99 1.03 -9.60
C PRO A 95 -2.82 2.50 -9.24
N SER A 96 -3.85 3.30 -9.50
CA SER A 96 -3.80 4.76 -9.37
C SER A 96 -3.42 5.23 -7.96
N GLY A 97 -3.91 4.54 -6.94
CA GLY A 97 -3.68 4.82 -5.52
C GLY A 97 -2.57 4.01 -4.86
N LEU A 98 -1.74 3.28 -5.62
CA LEU A 98 -0.58 2.55 -5.10
C LEU A 98 0.63 3.48 -4.96
N LEU A 99 1.27 3.45 -3.80
CA LEU A 99 2.54 4.09 -3.48
C LEU A 99 3.49 3.02 -2.95
N ILE A 100 4.71 2.95 -3.50
CA ILE A 100 5.71 1.95 -3.08
C ILE A 100 6.94 2.69 -2.58
N PHE A 101 7.39 2.33 -1.38
CA PHE A 101 8.67 2.71 -0.80
C PHE A 101 9.55 1.48 -0.75
N ARG A 102 10.77 1.55 -1.30
CA ARG A 102 11.74 0.45 -1.21
C ARG A 102 12.72 0.76 -0.10
N GLY A 103 12.97 -0.19 0.79
CA GLY A 103 13.87 0.02 1.93
C GLY A 103 15.30 0.36 1.52
N GLU A 104 15.73 -0.08 0.34
CA GLU A 104 17.03 0.28 -0.26
C GLU A 104 17.21 1.79 -0.39
N ASP A 105 16.15 2.53 -0.72
CA ASP A 105 16.19 4.00 -0.85
C ASP A 105 16.43 4.71 0.49
N PHE A 106 16.27 3.99 1.61
CA PHE A 106 16.33 4.50 2.98
C PHE A 106 17.37 3.75 3.83
N SER A 107 18.40 3.20 3.18
CA SER A 107 19.42 2.36 3.82
C SER A 107 20.73 3.11 4.16
N ASP A 108 20.89 4.36 3.71
CA ASP A 108 22.13 5.14 3.87
C ASP A 108 22.00 6.30 4.87
N ASN A 109 22.71 6.23 5.99
CA ASN A 109 22.73 7.30 7.01
C ASN A 109 23.95 8.23 6.88
N PHE A 110 24.83 7.98 5.91
CA PHE A 110 26.06 8.74 5.74
C PHE A 110 25.84 9.96 4.85
N THR A 111 25.05 9.80 3.78
CA THR A 111 24.87 10.84 2.78
C THR A 111 23.66 11.73 3.05
N ASN A 112 22.60 11.19 3.68
CA ASN A 112 21.37 11.93 3.95
C ASN A 112 20.98 11.82 5.43
N PRO A 113 20.67 12.94 6.11
CA PRO A 113 20.14 12.88 7.47
C PRO A 113 18.73 12.28 7.47
N ILE A 114 18.37 11.56 8.54
CA ILE A 114 17.05 10.94 8.73
C ILE A 114 15.89 11.94 8.54
N THR A 115 16.10 13.22 8.88
CA THR A 115 15.14 14.31 8.67
C THR A 115 14.76 14.51 7.21
N GLU A 116 15.70 14.27 6.29
CA GLU A 116 15.45 14.35 4.85
C GLU A 116 14.57 13.18 4.40
N TYR A 117 14.83 11.97 4.87
CA TYR A 117 13.97 10.81 4.59
C TYR A 117 12.55 11.00 5.10
N HIS A 118 12.39 11.54 6.32
CA HIS A 118 11.07 11.91 6.82
C HIS A 118 10.37 12.92 5.92
N THR A 119 11.09 13.92 5.43
CA THR A 119 10.53 14.94 4.54
C THR A 119 10.12 14.33 3.21
N GLN A 120 10.95 13.47 2.62
CA GLN A 120 10.64 12.79 1.35
C GLN A 120 9.41 11.88 1.47
N ILE A 121 9.33 11.07 2.53
CA ILE A 121 8.19 10.18 2.77
C ILE A 121 6.91 10.99 3.01
N LYS A 122 6.97 12.02 3.88
CA LYS A 122 5.82 12.87 4.19
C LYS A 122 5.32 13.63 2.97
N THR A 123 6.20 14.21 2.17
CA THR A 123 5.82 14.94 0.96
C THR A 123 5.16 14.03 -0.05
N ARG A 124 5.78 12.88 -0.39
CA ARG A 124 5.20 11.91 -1.33
C ARG A 124 3.85 11.38 -0.84
N LEU A 125 3.74 11.07 0.46
CA LEU A 125 2.49 10.59 1.04
C LEU A 125 1.41 11.69 1.02
N ALA A 126 1.74 12.91 1.42
CA ALA A 126 0.80 14.03 1.46
C ALA A 126 0.29 14.40 0.07
N GLU A 127 1.17 14.47 -0.93
CA GLU A 127 0.81 14.70 -2.33
C GLU A 127 -0.12 13.60 -2.85
N HIS A 128 0.20 12.34 -2.56
CA HIS A 128 -0.59 11.21 -3.01
C HIS A 128 -1.97 11.17 -2.33
N LEU A 129 -2.04 11.40 -1.01
CA LEU A 129 -3.30 11.49 -0.28
C LEU A 129 -4.14 12.68 -0.75
N HIS A 130 -3.52 13.81 -1.08
CA HIS A 130 -4.22 14.96 -1.66
C HIS A 130 -4.84 14.59 -3.01
N HIS A 131 -4.08 13.94 -3.89
CA HIS A 131 -4.53 13.52 -5.22
C HIS A 131 -5.57 12.39 -5.20
N CYS A 132 -5.51 11.50 -4.21
CA CYS A 132 -6.39 10.35 -4.11
C CYS A 132 -7.53 10.54 -3.10
N SER A 133 -7.77 11.77 -2.62
CA SER A 133 -8.79 12.08 -1.62
C SER A 133 -8.70 11.15 -0.38
N GLY A 134 -7.48 10.91 0.10
CA GLY A 134 -7.19 10.08 1.27
C GLY A 134 -7.19 8.57 1.02
N LYS A 135 -7.41 8.09 -0.21
CA LYS A 135 -7.41 6.66 -0.53
C LYS A 135 -6.04 6.22 -1.05
N ALA A 136 -5.36 5.33 -0.34
CA ALA A 136 -4.07 4.85 -0.79
C ALA A 136 -3.75 3.45 -0.26
N VAL A 137 -2.97 2.71 -1.05
CA VAL A 137 -2.25 1.52 -0.61
C VAL A 137 -0.77 1.87 -0.65
N VAL A 138 -0.11 1.75 0.50
CA VAL A 138 1.31 2.02 0.68
C VAL A 138 2.01 0.71 0.93
N VAL A 139 2.93 0.36 0.06
CA VAL A 139 3.77 -0.83 0.22
C VAL A 139 5.15 -0.37 0.62
N ILE A 140 5.68 -0.96 1.70
CA ILE A 140 7.06 -0.76 2.12
C ILE A 140 7.79 -2.08 1.89
N ASP A 141 8.55 -2.12 0.81
CA ASP A 141 9.28 -3.30 0.38
C ASP A 141 10.64 -3.36 1.05
N GLU A 142 11.08 -4.55 1.46
CA GLU A 142 12.36 -4.77 2.12
C GLU A 142 12.57 -3.87 3.36
N VAL A 143 11.61 -3.84 4.30
CA VAL A 143 11.64 -2.89 5.43
C VAL A 143 12.85 -3.12 6.32
N GLN A 144 13.37 -4.35 6.35
CA GLN A 144 14.56 -4.71 7.12
C GLN A 144 15.83 -3.98 6.66
N LYS A 145 15.82 -3.33 5.48
CA LYS A 145 16.92 -2.49 4.98
C LYS A 145 16.80 -1.03 5.39
N VAL A 146 15.66 -0.61 5.93
CA VAL A 146 15.40 0.78 6.34
C VAL A 146 16.13 1.08 7.66
N ILE A 147 16.74 2.26 7.75
CA ILE A 147 17.39 2.72 8.98
C ILE A 147 16.33 2.89 10.09
N PRO A 148 16.62 2.47 11.34
CA PRO A 148 15.73 2.71 12.47
C PRO A 148 15.29 4.18 12.55
N HIS A 149 14.06 4.40 13.03
CA HIS A 149 13.42 5.71 13.15
C HIS A 149 12.93 6.36 11.86
N THR A 150 13.33 5.92 10.67
CA THR A 150 12.85 6.52 9.40
C THR A 150 11.32 6.44 9.24
N LEU A 151 10.70 5.39 9.77
CA LEU A 151 9.26 5.14 9.65
C LEU A 151 8.44 5.64 10.85
N ASP A 152 9.06 6.21 11.88
CA ASP A 152 8.37 6.66 13.11
C ASP A 152 7.31 7.76 12.83
N GLY A 153 7.43 8.44 11.69
CA GLY A 153 6.45 9.43 11.22
C GLY A 153 5.30 8.87 10.39
N MET A 154 5.21 7.56 10.18
CA MET A 154 4.24 6.92 9.28
C MET A 154 3.01 6.38 9.99
N VAL A 155 2.10 7.22 10.48
CA VAL A 155 0.76 6.79 10.93
C VAL A 155 -0.22 7.95 10.73
N THR A 156 -1.27 7.85 9.90
CA THR A 156 -2.69 7.75 10.37
C THR A 156 -3.67 7.31 9.25
N PHE A 157 -3.28 7.13 7.97
CA PHE A 157 -4.27 7.03 6.87
C PHE A 157 -4.06 5.99 5.75
N CYS A 158 -3.13 5.04 5.85
CA CYS A 158 -2.83 4.13 4.74
C CYS A 158 -2.90 2.65 5.04
N PHE A 159 -3.33 1.85 4.06
CA PHE A 159 -2.92 0.45 4.05
C PHE A 159 -1.42 0.38 4.00
N VAL A 160 -0.77 -0.21 5.00
CA VAL A 160 0.69 -0.40 5.01
C VAL A 160 0.96 -1.88 4.95
N ILE A 161 1.72 -2.31 3.93
CA ILE A 161 2.20 -3.69 3.83
C ILE A 161 3.70 -3.71 4.08
N PHE A 162 4.13 -4.48 5.08
CA PHE A 162 5.54 -4.68 5.45
C PHE A 162 6.08 -6.05 5.00
N PHE A 163 7.37 -6.08 4.67
CA PHE A 163 8.21 -7.26 4.45
C PHE A 163 9.43 -7.24 5.36
#